data_AF-A0A2V6FIK4-F1
#
_entry.id   AF-A0A2V6FIK4-F1
#
_cell.length_a   1.000
_cell.length_b   1.000
_cell.length_c   1.000
_cell.angle_alpha   90.00
_cell.angle_beta   90.00
_cell.angle_gamma   90.00
#
_symmetry.space_group_name_H-M   'P 1'
#
loop_
_entity.id
_entity.type
_entity.pdbx_description
1 polymer ?
#
loop_
_entity_poly.entity_id
_entity_poly.type
_entity_poly.pdbx_seq_one_letter_code
_entity_poly.pdbx_strand_id
1 'polypeptide(L)'
;MNPALTFFAGLLLLVLFGWYFATDSGLRKHLLALFLAAMLVAFSIATIWPPAKKIALGLDIKGGTSFLIKLQQLDKDKPITPGLLDQAVEVIRKRVRRFRKRASSCPK
;
A
#
# COMPACT_ATOMS: atom_id res chain seq x y z
N MET A 1 13.02 7.34 1.18
CA MET A 1 14.15 6.38 1.18
C MET A 1 14.86 6.55 -0.15
N ASN A 2 16.14 6.91 -0.13
CA ASN A 2 16.94 6.90 -1.35
C ASN A 2 17.16 5.42 -1.73
N PRO A 3 16.78 4.95 -2.94
CA PRO A 3 16.93 3.55 -3.33
C PRO A 3 18.37 3.03 -3.22
N ALA A 4 19.36 3.92 -3.41
CA ALA A 4 20.77 3.60 -3.20
C ALA A 4 21.06 3.23 -1.73
N LEU A 5 20.53 3.99 -0.76
CA LEU A 5 20.78 3.73 0.67
C LEU A 5 20.21 2.39 1.13
N THR A 6 19.04 2.00 0.61
CA THR A 6 18.44 0.70 0.95
C THR A 6 19.23 -0.47 0.39
N PHE A 7 19.79 -0.31 -0.82
CA PHE A 7 20.64 -1.31 -1.43
C PHE A 7 21.94 -1.50 -0.66
N PHE A 8 22.64 -0.42 -0.34
CA PHE A 8 23.90 -0.49 0.42
C PHE A 8 23.70 -0.98 1.85
N ALA A 9 22.60 -0.60 2.52
CA ALA A 9 22.28 -1.12 3.84
C ALA A 9 22.03 -2.64 3.82
N GLY A 10 21.34 -3.15 2.80
CA GLY A 10 21.13 -4.60 2.62
C GLY A 10 22.43 -5.34 2.31
N LEU A 11 23.30 -4.78 1.47
CA LEU A 11 24.60 -5.35 1.15
C LEU A 11 25.51 -5.43 2.39
N LEU A 12 25.56 -4.36 3.19
CA LEU A 12 26.31 -4.32 4.44
C LEU A 12 25.79 -5.38 5.43
N LEU A 13 24.47 -5.53 5.55
CA LEU A 13 23.85 -6.53 6.40
C LEU A 13 24.20 -7.97 5.97
N LEU A 14 24.25 -8.23 4.67
CA LEU A 14 24.66 -9.54 4.11
C LEU A 14 26.14 -9.85 4.42
N VAL A 15 27.03 -8.86 4.25
CA VAL A 15 28.45 -9.01 4.56
C VAL A 15 28.67 -9.24 6.06
N LEU A 16 27.99 -8.49 6.93
CA LEU A 16 28.04 -8.71 8.38
C LEU A 16 27.48 -10.08 8.77
N PHE A 17 26.44 -10.58 8.09
CA PHE A 17 25.90 -11.91 8.33
C PHE A 17 26.90 -13.02 7.94
N GLY A 18 27.60 -12.86 6.81
CA GLY A 18 28.70 -13.75 6.44
C GLY A 18 29.86 -13.71 7.44
N TRP A 19 30.23 -12.51 7.91
CA TRP A 19 31.27 -12.32 8.93
C TRP A 19 30.90 -12.92 10.29
N TYR A 20 29.61 -12.89 10.64
CA TYR A 20 29.08 -13.56 11.82
C TYR A 20 29.31 -15.08 11.77
N PHE A 21 29.10 -15.71 10.60
CA PHE A 21 29.37 -17.14 10.42
C PHE A 21 30.87 -17.49 10.51
N ALA A 22 31.75 -16.59 10.07
CA ALA A 22 33.20 -16.78 10.12
C ALA A 22 33.82 -16.57 11.52
N THR A 23 33.07 -16.04 12.49
CA THR A 23 33.58 -15.76 13.84
C THR A 23 33.27 -16.92 14.80
N ASP A 24 34.31 -17.61 15.28
CA ASP A 24 34.18 -18.85 16.07
C ASP A 24 34.11 -18.66 17.60
N SER A 25 34.36 -17.45 18.14
CA SER A 25 34.49 -17.24 19.60
C SER A 25 33.23 -16.66 20.28
N GLY A 26 32.77 -17.34 21.35
CA GLY A 26 31.47 -17.19 22.02
C GLY A 26 30.95 -15.76 22.30
N LEU A 27 31.65 -14.95 23.11
CA LEU A 27 31.10 -13.65 23.55
C LEU A 27 31.05 -12.59 22.43
N ARG A 28 32.04 -12.63 21.52
CA ARG A 28 32.12 -11.72 20.35
C ARG A 28 31.05 -12.07 19.32
N LYS A 29 30.73 -13.35 19.15
CA LYS A 29 29.65 -13.84 18.30
C LYS A 29 28.29 -13.34 18.77
N HIS A 30 28.03 -13.37 20.08
CA HIS A 30 26.76 -12.88 20.64
C HIS A 30 26.60 -11.35 20.51
N LEU A 31 27.69 -10.59 20.74
CA LEU A 31 27.68 -9.14 20.53
C LEU A 31 27.48 -8.76 19.06
N LEU A 32 28.11 -9.48 18.13
CA LEU A 32 27.89 -9.32 16.69
C LEU A 32 26.45 -9.65 16.29
N ALA A 33 25.87 -10.73 16.82
CA ALA A 33 24.47 -11.09 16.58
C ALA A 33 23.50 -10.02 17.10
N LEU A 34 23.73 -9.51 18.32
CA LEU A 34 22.90 -8.47 18.91
C LEU A 34 22.97 -7.18 18.08
N PHE A 35 24.16 -6.78 17.64
CA PHE A 35 24.35 -5.61 16.80
C PHE A 35 23.65 -5.77 15.45
N LEU A 36 23.73 -6.95 14.84
CA LEU A 36 23.06 -7.27 13.58
C LEU A 36 21.53 -7.22 13.73
N ALA A 37 21.00 -7.82 14.79
CA ALA A 37 19.57 -7.80 15.10
C ALA A 37 19.08 -6.37 15.38
N ALA A 38 19.82 -5.58 16.15
CA ALA A 38 19.49 -4.19 16.45
C ALA A 38 19.47 -3.33 15.18
N MET A 39 20.47 -3.50 14.30
CA MET A 39 20.54 -2.78 13.04
C MET A 39 19.39 -3.14 12.09
N LEU A 40 19.00 -4.42 12.05
CA LEU A 40 17.84 -4.88 11.27
C LEU A 40 16.53 -4.31 11.79
N VAL A 41 16.33 -4.31 13.11
CA VAL A 41 15.14 -3.74 13.76
C VAL A 41 15.07 -2.22 13.51
N ALA A 42 16.19 -1.50 13.67
CA ALA A 42 16.26 -0.07 13.40
C ALA A 42 15.95 0.25 11.93
N PHE A 43 16.48 -0.53 10.98
CA PHE A 43 16.18 -0.39 9.56
C PHE A 43 14.69 -0.63 9.27
N SER A 44 14.11 -1.69 9.86
CA SER A 44 12.67 -1.98 9.74
C SER A 44 11.81 -0.80 10.20
N ILE A 45 12.11 -0.23 11.38
CA ILE A 45 11.40 0.94 11.90
C ILE A 45 11.56 2.15 10.96
N ALA A 46 12.78 2.40 10.47
CA ALA A 46 13.05 3.48 9.52
C ALA A 46 12.32 3.32 8.18
N THR A 47 12.06 2.09 7.73
CA THR A 47 11.27 1.86 6.51
C THR A 47 9.78 2.14 6.69
N ILE A 48 9.27 1.90 7.90
CA ILE A 48 7.85 2.04 8.27
C ILE A 48 7.49 3.49 8.61
N TRP A 49 8.44 4.29 9.11
CA TRP A 49 8.19 5.68 9.49
C TRP A 49 8.34 6.69 8.32
N PRO A 50 7.40 7.65 8.13
CA PRO A 50 6.15 7.86 8.85
C PRO A 50 5.02 6.95 8.33
N PRO A 51 4.37 6.15 9.21
CA PRO A 51 3.35 5.16 8.81
C PRO A 51 2.12 5.81 8.15
N ALA A 52 1.87 7.08 8.48
CA ALA A 52 0.74 7.86 7.97
C ALA A 52 0.78 8.15 6.45
N LYS A 53 1.95 8.05 5.79
CA LYS A 53 2.08 8.33 4.34
C LYS A 53 2.36 7.10 3.48
N LYS A 54 2.77 5.99 4.09
CA LYS A 54 3.23 4.79 3.36
C LYS A 54 2.25 3.64 3.34
N ILE A 55 1.31 3.60 4.29
CA ILE A 55 0.24 2.63 4.25
C ILE A 55 -0.82 3.22 3.32
N ALA A 56 -1.07 2.58 2.18
CA ALA A 56 -2.26 2.90 1.40
C ALA A 56 -3.46 2.47 2.26
N LEU A 57 -4.05 3.42 2.99
CA LEU A 57 -5.25 3.14 3.77
C LEU A 57 -6.28 2.55 2.81
N GLY A 58 -6.63 1.29 3.07
CA GLY A 58 -7.71 0.63 2.36
C GLY A 58 -9.01 1.40 2.52
N LEU A 59 -9.98 1.12 1.66
CA LEU A 59 -11.30 1.72 1.68
C LEU A 59 -11.95 1.70 3.07
N ASP A 60 -11.70 0.65 3.83
CA ASP A 60 -12.20 0.43 5.19
C ASP A 60 -11.61 1.41 6.22
N ILE A 61 -10.30 1.69 6.16
CA ILE A 61 -9.61 2.57 7.11
C ILE A 61 -9.69 4.05 6.68
N LYS A 62 -9.67 4.34 5.38
CA LYS A 62 -9.79 5.72 4.86
C LYS A 62 -11.24 6.21 4.81
N GLY A 63 -12.19 5.28 4.87
CA GLY A 63 -13.59 5.52 4.59
C GLY A 63 -13.85 5.67 3.09
N GLY A 64 -14.77 4.86 2.59
CA GLY A 64 -15.30 4.97 1.23
C GLY A 64 -16.17 3.75 0.90
N THR A 65 -16.72 3.71 -0.31
CA THR A 65 -17.53 2.58 -0.78
C THR A 65 -17.05 2.14 -2.15
N SER A 66 -16.86 0.83 -2.34
CA SER A 66 -16.50 0.20 -3.61
C SER A 66 -17.66 -0.70 -3.99
N PHE A 67 -18.29 -0.42 -5.13
CA PHE A 67 -19.40 -1.19 -5.64
C PHE A 67 -19.01 -1.76 -7.00
N LEU A 68 -19.05 -3.09 -7.12
CA LEU A 68 -18.95 -3.77 -8.40
C LEU A 68 -20.34 -3.78 -9.04
N ILE A 69 -20.52 -2.99 -10.10
CA ILE A 69 -21.76 -2.93 -10.87
C ILE A 69 -21.54 -3.70 -12.17
N LYS A 70 -22.36 -4.73 -12.40
CA LYS A 70 -22.42 -5.46 -13.68
C LYS A 70 -23.72 -5.06 -14.38
N LEU A 71 -23.64 -4.79 -15.68
CA LEU A 71 -24.85 -4.61 -16.49
C LEU A 71 -25.45 -5.98 -16.77
N GLN A 72 -26.68 -6.18 -16.32
CA GLN A 72 -27.47 -7.35 -16.67
C GLN A 72 -28.11 -7.09 -18.05
N GLN A 73 -27.90 -8.00 -19.00
CA GLN A 73 -28.54 -7.93 -20.32
C GLN A 73 -30.04 -8.18 -20.14
N LEU A 74 -30.87 -7.18 -20.46
CA LEU A 74 -32.32 -7.28 -20.34
C LEU A 74 -32.95 -7.99 -21.54
N ASP A 75 -32.32 -7.90 -22.73
CA ASP A 75 -32.78 -8.53 -23.98
C ASP A 75 -31.62 -9.26 -24.67
N LYS A 76 -31.90 -10.45 -25.22
CA LYS A 76 -30.90 -11.30 -25.92
C LYS A 76 -30.34 -10.67 -27.20
N ASP A 77 -31.00 -9.64 -27.73
CA ASP A 77 -30.70 -9.09 -29.06
C ASP A 77 -29.91 -7.76 -29.03
N LYS A 78 -29.59 -7.23 -27.84
CA LYS A 78 -28.79 -6.00 -27.70
C LYS A 78 -27.47 -6.28 -26.99
N PRO A 79 -26.35 -6.48 -27.73
CA PRO A 79 -25.06 -6.71 -27.10
C PRO A 79 -24.64 -5.46 -26.31
N ILE A 80 -24.06 -5.67 -25.12
CA ILE A 80 -23.49 -4.59 -24.31
C ILE A 80 -22.32 -4.00 -25.11
N THR A 81 -22.59 -2.91 -25.80
CA THR A 81 -21.60 -2.15 -26.57
C THR A 81 -20.85 -1.23 -25.60
N PRO A 82 -19.51 -1.05 -25.73
CA PRO A 82 -18.72 -0.19 -24.84
C PRO A 82 -19.29 1.23 -24.69
N GLY A 83 -19.89 1.80 -25.75
CA GLY A 83 -20.54 3.11 -25.69
C GLY A 83 -21.76 3.20 -24.75
N LEU A 84 -22.52 2.10 -24.57
CA LEU A 84 -23.64 2.06 -23.62
C LEU A 84 -23.16 1.99 -22.17
N LEU A 85 -22.05 1.28 -21.94
CA LEU A 85 -21.39 1.24 -20.63
C LEU A 85 -20.87 2.63 -20.24
N ASP A 86 -20.21 3.34 -21.17
CA ASP A 86 -19.69 4.69 -20.92
C ASP A 86 -20.82 5.69 -20.61
N GLN A 87 -21.94 5.59 -21.32
CA GLN A 87 -23.11 6.42 -21.06
C GLN A 87 -23.71 6.13 -19.68
N ALA A 88 -23.83 4.85 -19.29
CA ALA A 88 -24.31 4.47 -17.97
C ALA A 88 -23.37 4.99 -16.86
N VAL A 89 -22.06 4.87 -17.03
CA VAL A 89 -21.05 5.39 -16.11
C VAL A 89 -21.17 6.91 -15.97
N GLU A 90 -21.37 7.64 -17.07
CA GLU A 90 -21.48 9.10 -17.05
C GLU A 90 -22.77 9.56 -16.34
N VAL A 91 -23.89 8.86 -16.53
CA VAL A 91 -25.14 9.14 -15.80
C VAL A 91 -24.97 8.90 -14.30
N ILE A 92 -24.36 7.77 -13.91
CA ILE A 92 -24.08 7.45 -12.51
C ILE A 92 -23.15 8.52 -11.90
N ARG A 93 -22.09 8.91 -12.61
CA ARG A 93 -21.14 9.96 -12.19
C ARG A 93 -21.83 11.30 -11.95
N LYS A 94 -22.73 11.73 -12.86
CA LYS A 94 -23.51 12.97 -12.69
C LYS A 94 -24.41 12.93 -11.46
N ARG A 95 -25.08 11.80 -11.21
CA ARG A 95 -25.96 11.62 -10.04
C ARG A 95 -25.18 11.66 -8.73
N VAL A 96 -24.08 10.89 -8.63
CA VAL A 96 -23.22 10.88 -7.44
C VAL A 96 -22.64 12.27 -7.17
N ARG A 97 -22.21 12.99 -8.21
CA ARG A 97 -21.68 14.36 -8.07
C ARG A 97 -22.73 15.34 -7.52
N ARG A 98 -24.01 15.18 -7.92
CA ARG A 98 -25.12 15.99 -7.40
C ARG A 98 -25.37 15.70 -5.92
N PHE A 99 -25.41 14.42 -5.53
CA PHE A 99 -25.56 14.03 -4.12
C PHE A 99 -24.42 14.56 -3.26
N ARG A 100 -23.17 14.47 -3.74
CA ARG A 100 -22.01 15.01 -3.02
C ARG A 100 -22.11 16.52 -2.77
N LYS A 101 -22.56 17.28 -3.78
CA LYS A 101 -22.77 18.75 -3.62
C LYS A 101 -23.87 19.10 -2.62
N ARG A 102 -24.96 18.32 -2.55
CA ARG A 102 -26.04 18.52 -1.57
C ARG A 102 -25.61 18.16 -0.14
N ALA A 103 -24.89 17.06 0.03
CA ALA A 103 -24.40 16.64 1.34
C ALA A 103 -23.43 17.67 1.96
N SER A 104 -22.63 18.36 1.14
CA SER A 104 -21.74 19.43 1.59
C SER A 104 -22.43 20.77 1.86
N SER A 105 -23.66 20.96 1.39
CA SER A 105 -24.39 22.22 1.55
C SER A 105 -25.46 22.17 2.66
N CYS A 106 -25.71 21.02 3.28
CA CYS A 106 -26.51 20.96 4.49
C CYS A 106 -25.70 21.53 5.67
N PRO A 107 -26.16 22.60 6.34
CA PRO A 107 -25.66 22.88 7.69
C PRO A 107 -26.05 21.70 8.59
N LYS A 108 -25.12 21.28 9.45
CA LYS A 108 -25.34 20.22 10.43
C LYS A 108 -26.44 20.61 11.42
#